data_AF-A0A9P5DUZ7-F1
#
_entry.id   AF-A0A9P5DUZ7-F1
#
_cell.length_a   1.000
_cell.length_b   1.000
_cell.length_c   1.000
_cell.angle_alpha   90.00
_cell.angle_beta   90.00
_cell.angle_gamma   90.00
#
_symmetry.space_group_name_H-M   'P 1'
#
loop_
_entity.id
_entity.type
_entity.pdbx_description
1 polymer ?
#
loop_
_entity_poly.entity_id
_entity_poly.type
_entity_poly.pdbx_seq_one_letter_code
_entity_poly.pdbx_strand_id
1 'polypeptide(L)'
;MPVQLLPASAAAFEPRTSSVNVVLGSKVEPWLTKTLKRINQVKCPLNSVPQHQRCLSETLSSPNAIWTLASLMLPKTPESGFKRDASNPLLEANMNYELVHVEAYVVHVDMVLRNEVSYKLTKDTIDVLVEYHKEIHCVDAKANTYNWTGKEQHCKKLHEDFILDINKFVFCTHVSALEGLEEKGTGELLCGKSEEVKNCISALMKPLLPPPLPSVVQVIRQPMLRPSFVNNTWRQHGPYGSLVAADS
;
A
#
# COMPACT_ATOMS: atom_id res chain seq x y z
N MET A 1 -1.90 -19.40 4.18
CA MET A 1 -1.75 -18.52 2.99
C MET A 1 -1.25 -19.37 1.84
N PRO A 2 -1.83 -19.29 0.62
CA PRO A 2 -1.34 -20.09 -0.49
C PRO A 2 0.04 -19.56 -0.89
N VAL A 3 1.05 -20.41 -0.89
CA VAL A 3 2.42 -20.07 -1.31
C VAL A 3 2.36 -19.51 -2.73
N GLN A 4 2.61 -18.21 -2.87
CA GLN A 4 2.78 -17.55 -4.15
C GLN A 4 4.17 -17.95 -4.62
N LEU A 5 4.25 -18.91 -5.56
CA LEU A 5 5.51 -19.40 -6.12
C LEU A 5 6.07 -18.37 -7.11
N LEU A 6 6.41 -17.18 -6.60
CA LEU A 6 7.11 -16.19 -7.38
C LEU A 6 8.59 -16.60 -7.51
N PRO A 7 9.21 -16.38 -8.68
CA PRO A 7 10.64 -16.63 -8.86
C PRO A 7 11.48 -15.71 -7.96
N ALA A 8 12.73 -16.08 -7.70
CA ALA A 8 13.64 -15.27 -6.88
C ALA A 8 13.77 -13.82 -7.39
N SER A 9 13.64 -13.59 -8.70
CA SER A 9 13.65 -12.25 -9.31
C SER A 9 12.54 -11.32 -8.83
N ALA A 10 11.48 -11.87 -8.25
CA ALA A 10 10.39 -11.13 -7.64
C ALA A 10 10.69 -10.68 -6.20
N ALA A 11 11.79 -11.17 -5.58
CA ALA A 11 12.16 -10.79 -4.22
C ALA A 11 12.65 -9.34 -4.15
N ALA A 12 12.60 -8.77 -2.96
CA ALA A 12 13.00 -7.39 -2.70
C ALA A 12 14.45 -7.15 -3.12
N PHE A 13 14.73 -5.99 -3.71
CA PHE A 13 16.08 -5.54 -4.08
C PHE A 13 16.83 -6.42 -5.09
N GLU A 14 16.21 -7.49 -5.59
CA GLU A 14 16.84 -8.34 -6.60
C GLU A 14 16.92 -7.63 -7.96
N PRO A 15 18.04 -7.75 -8.68
CA PRO A 15 18.16 -7.24 -10.03
C PRO A 15 17.19 -7.97 -10.98
N ARG A 16 16.83 -7.29 -12.07
CA ARG A 16 16.03 -7.89 -13.14
C ARG A 16 16.77 -9.11 -13.69
N THR A 17 16.11 -10.25 -13.74
CA THR A 17 16.66 -11.45 -14.38
C THR A 17 16.62 -11.32 -15.90
N SER A 18 17.63 -11.91 -16.55
CA SER A 18 17.74 -11.98 -18.01
C SER A 18 16.76 -12.96 -18.64
N SER A 19 16.03 -13.74 -17.83
CA SER A 19 14.98 -14.65 -18.29
C SER A 19 13.71 -14.50 -17.46
N VAL A 20 12.57 -14.56 -18.14
CA VAL A 20 11.23 -14.55 -17.55
C VAL A 20 10.67 -15.97 -17.57
N ASN A 21 10.21 -16.44 -16.41
CA ASN A 21 9.59 -17.76 -16.30
C ASN A 21 8.15 -17.70 -16.82
N VAL A 22 7.92 -18.35 -17.95
CA VAL A 22 6.61 -18.47 -18.59
C VAL A 22 6.17 -19.92 -18.54
N VAL A 23 5.02 -20.17 -17.93
CA VAL A 23 4.41 -21.50 -17.83
C VAL A 23 3.08 -21.46 -18.58
N LEU A 24 3.01 -22.19 -19.71
CA LEU A 24 1.80 -22.33 -20.52
C LEU A 24 1.12 -23.68 -20.25
N GLY A 25 -0.21 -23.70 -20.37
CA GLY A 25 -0.99 -24.93 -20.31
C GLY A 25 -0.84 -25.81 -21.55
N SER A 26 -1.48 -26.98 -21.53
CA SER A 26 -1.43 -27.95 -22.63
C SER A 26 -2.07 -27.45 -23.94
N LYS A 27 -2.88 -26.39 -23.87
CA LYS A 27 -3.50 -25.72 -25.01
C LYS A 27 -3.17 -24.24 -24.96
N VAL A 28 -2.93 -23.66 -26.14
CA VAL A 28 -2.69 -22.22 -26.28
C VAL A 28 -4.02 -21.52 -26.53
N GLU A 29 -4.27 -20.46 -25.77
CA GLU A 29 -5.43 -19.61 -25.97
C GLU A 29 -5.34 -18.83 -27.30
N PRO A 30 -6.41 -18.74 -28.11
CA PRO A 30 -6.38 -18.09 -29.43
C PRO A 30 -5.94 -16.62 -29.38
N TRP A 31 -6.32 -15.90 -28.32
CA TRP A 31 -5.94 -14.50 -28.13
C TRP A 31 -4.42 -14.36 -28.00
N LEU A 32 -3.74 -15.30 -27.31
CA LEU A 32 -2.29 -15.25 -27.12
C LEU A 32 -1.56 -15.43 -28.45
N THR A 33 -2.01 -16.37 -29.29
CA THR A 33 -1.47 -16.53 -30.64
C THR A 33 -1.65 -15.27 -31.47
N LYS A 34 -2.81 -14.61 -31.38
CA LYS A 34 -3.08 -13.35 -32.09
C LYS A 34 -2.16 -12.23 -31.63
N THR A 35 -1.97 -12.08 -30.31
CA THR A 35 -1.06 -11.09 -29.73
C THR A 35 0.39 -11.35 -30.13
N LEU A 36 0.88 -12.57 -29.98
CA LEU A 36 2.25 -12.91 -30.39
C LEU A 36 2.48 -12.68 -31.88
N LYS A 37 1.52 -13.05 -32.75
CA LYS A 37 1.63 -12.76 -34.19
C LYS A 37 1.66 -11.26 -34.51
N ARG A 38 0.96 -10.43 -33.72
CA ARG A 38 0.93 -8.98 -33.90
C ARG A 38 2.28 -8.34 -33.58
N ILE A 39 2.94 -8.77 -32.50
CA ILE A 39 4.15 -8.12 -31.97
C ILE A 39 5.46 -8.72 -32.51
N ASN A 40 5.40 -9.94 -33.05
CA ASN A 40 6.60 -10.68 -33.41
C ASN A 40 7.14 -10.21 -34.77
N GLN A 41 8.19 -9.39 -34.73
CA GLN A 41 8.86 -8.90 -35.94
C GLN A 41 9.69 -9.99 -36.63
N VAL A 42 10.20 -10.97 -35.87
CA VAL A 42 10.94 -12.13 -36.41
C VAL A 42 9.94 -13.26 -36.63
N LYS A 43 9.97 -13.94 -37.79
CA LYS A 43 9.04 -15.04 -38.08
C LYS A 43 9.36 -16.28 -37.24
N CYS A 44 9.04 -16.24 -35.95
CA CYS A 44 9.11 -17.40 -35.08
C CYS A 44 7.85 -18.27 -35.35
N PRO A 45 8.00 -19.58 -35.60
CA PRO A 45 6.86 -20.45 -35.81
C PRO A 45 6.02 -20.52 -34.54
N LEU A 46 4.69 -20.38 -34.65
CA LEU A 46 3.74 -20.38 -33.52
C LEU A 46 2.70 -21.49 -33.73
N ASN A 47 3.17 -22.73 -33.84
CA ASN A 47 2.37 -23.91 -34.13
C ASN A 47 2.21 -24.86 -32.93
N SER A 48 3.04 -24.70 -31.89
CA SER A 48 3.01 -25.56 -30.69
C SER A 48 3.12 -24.75 -29.40
N VAL A 49 2.70 -25.34 -28.27
CA VAL A 49 2.82 -24.71 -26.94
C VAL A 49 4.27 -24.30 -26.63
N PRO A 50 5.30 -25.15 -26.82
CA PRO A 50 6.69 -24.78 -26.53
C PRO A 50 7.19 -23.59 -27.37
N GLN A 51 6.68 -23.45 -28.60
CA GLN A 51 7.01 -22.34 -29.47
C GLN A 51 6.41 -21.01 -28.96
N HIS A 52 5.15 -21.03 -28.52
CA HIS A 52 4.52 -19.85 -27.91
C HIS A 52 5.22 -19.47 -26.60
N GLN A 53 5.57 -20.46 -25.78
CA GLN A 53 6.29 -20.26 -24.53
C GLN A 53 7.66 -19.62 -24.76
N ARG A 54 8.44 -20.15 -25.72
CA ARG A 54 9.74 -19.57 -26.09
C ARG A 54 9.58 -18.14 -26.61
N CYS A 55 8.67 -17.91 -27.56
CA CYS A 55 8.47 -16.59 -28.15
C CYS A 55 8.06 -15.54 -27.10
N LEU A 56 7.12 -15.89 -26.22
CA LEU A 56 6.70 -15.00 -25.14
C LEU A 56 7.83 -14.76 -24.12
N SER A 57 8.54 -15.82 -23.72
CA SER A 57 9.65 -15.71 -22.77
C SER A 57 10.77 -14.83 -23.35
N GLU A 58 11.19 -15.03 -24.60
CA GLU A 58 12.21 -14.21 -25.26
C GLU A 58 11.78 -12.74 -25.37
N THR A 59 10.52 -12.50 -25.73
CA THR A 59 9.96 -11.15 -25.85
C THR A 59 9.97 -10.41 -24.52
N LEU A 60 9.51 -11.05 -23.43
CA LEU A 60 9.45 -10.44 -22.09
C LEU A 60 10.82 -10.35 -21.40
N SER A 61 11.77 -11.18 -21.81
CA SER A 61 13.15 -11.18 -21.29
C SER A 61 14.01 -10.05 -21.86
N SER A 62 13.53 -9.34 -22.89
CA SER A 62 14.19 -8.15 -23.44
C SER A 62 14.38 -7.09 -22.35
N PRO A 63 15.57 -6.43 -22.25
CA PRO A 63 15.78 -5.37 -21.27
C PRO A 63 14.85 -4.16 -21.49
N ASN A 64 14.34 -4.00 -22.72
CA ASN A 64 13.41 -2.93 -23.09
C ASN A 64 11.94 -3.33 -22.89
N ALA A 65 11.64 -4.54 -22.42
CA ALA A 65 10.27 -4.97 -22.12
C ALA A 65 9.83 -4.34 -20.79
N ILE A 66 9.48 -3.06 -20.85
CA ILE A 66 8.97 -2.26 -19.74
C ILE A 66 7.49 -1.97 -20.00
N TRP A 67 6.70 -2.16 -18.95
CA TRP A 67 5.26 -1.99 -18.94
C TRP A 67 4.89 -0.75 -18.13
N THR A 68 4.03 0.08 -18.70
CA THR A 68 3.38 1.17 -17.96
C THR A 68 2.13 0.61 -17.28
N LEU A 69 2.20 0.43 -15.97
CA LEU A 69 1.11 -0.15 -15.19
C LEU A 69 0.02 0.87 -14.87
N ALA A 70 0.43 2.10 -14.53
CA ALA A 70 -0.46 3.20 -14.21
C ALA A 70 0.26 4.54 -14.37
N SER A 71 -0.49 5.63 -14.40
CA SER A 71 0.04 7.00 -14.32
C SER A 71 -0.53 7.68 -13.08
N LEU A 72 0.34 8.18 -12.22
CA LEU A 72 -0.01 8.86 -10.98
C LEU A 72 0.17 10.37 -11.17
N MET A 73 -0.84 11.16 -10.80
CA MET A 73 -0.66 12.60 -10.63
C MET A 73 -0.20 12.85 -9.19
N LEU A 74 1.07 13.22 -9.03
CA LEU A 74 1.68 13.46 -7.74
C LEU A 74 2.01 14.95 -7.56
N PRO A 75 1.83 15.51 -6.36
CA PRO A 75 2.36 16.82 -6.02
C PRO A 75 3.88 16.89 -6.25
N LYS A 76 4.38 18.06 -6.66
CA LYS A 76 5.81 18.37 -6.83
C LYS A 76 6.47 18.87 -5.53
N THR A 77 5.65 19.37 -4.62
CA THR A 77 6.08 19.96 -3.34
C THR A 77 5.07 19.60 -2.25
N PRO A 78 5.42 19.71 -0.97
CA PRO A 78 4.45 19.65 0.13
C PRO A 78 3.33 20.70 -0.03
N GLU A 79 2.17 20.46 0.58
CA GLU A 79 0.99 21.33 0.50
C GLU A 79 1.29 22.78 0.93
N SER A 80 2.22 22.96 1.87
CA SER A 80 2.66 24.28 2.33
C SER A 80 3.38 25.09 1.24
N GLY A 81 3.97 24.41 0.25
CA GLY A 81 4.75 25.00 -0.84
C GLY A 81 3.94 25.25 -2.12
N PHE A 82 2.65 24.91 -2.14
CA PHE A 82 1.81 25.06 -3.32
C PHE A 82 1.74 26.51 -3.78
N LYS A 83 1.99 26.72 -5.07
CA LYS A 83 1.76 28.00 -5.72
C LYS A 83 0.26 28.19 -5.86
N ARG A 84 -0.30 29.20 -5.22
CA ARG A 84 -1.73 29.52 -5.32
C ARG A 84 -1.90 30.63 -6.34
N ASP A 85 -2.65 30.35 -7.40
CA ASP A 85 -3.10 31.35 -8.36
C ASP A 85 -4.63 31.35 -8.37
N ALA A 86 -5.22 32.35 -7.73
CA ALA A 86 -6.67 32.47 -7.58
C ALA A 86 -7.40 32.66 -8.93
N SER A 87 -6.68 32.97 -10.02
CA SER A 87 -7.27 33.29 -11.32
C SER A 87 -7.40 32.10 -12.26
N ASN A 88 -6.57 31.05 -12.11
CA ASN A 88 -6.58 29.91 -13.03
C ASN A 88 -6.19 28.56 -12.37
N PRO A 89 -7.20 27.74 -12.01
CA PRO A 89 -6.98 26.42 -11.39
C PRO A 89 -6.18 25.42 -12.24
N LEU A 90 -6.24 25.52 -13.57
CA LEU A 90 -5.49 24.63 -14.46
C LEU A 90 -3.99 24.96 -14.47
N LEU A 91 -3.66 26.26 -14.43
CA LEU A 91 -2.28 26.71 -14.33
C LEU A 91 -1.69 26.30 -12.97
N GLU A 92 -2.45 26.46 -11.89
CA GLU A 92 -2.10 25.99 -10.56
C GLU A 92 -1.83 24.48 -10.53
N ALA A 93 -2.73 23.67 -11.09
CA ALA A 93 -2.55 22.22 -11.16
C ALA A 93 -1.26 21.83 -11.93
N ASN A 94 -1.00 22.45 -13.08
CA ASN A 94 0.20 22.17 -13.87
C ASN A 94 1.49 22.59 -13.15
N MET A 95 1.43 23.66 -12.34
CA MET A 95 2.56 24.12 -11.54
C MET A 95 2.86 23.22 -10.34
N ASN A 96 1.82 22.67 -9.70
CA ASN A 96 1.95 21.95 -8.43
C ASN A 96 1.97 20.42 -8.59
N TYR A 97 1.52 19.86 -9.72
CA TYR A 97 1.49 18.42 -9.95
C TYR A 97 2.34 18.01 -11.15
N GLU A 98 2.83 16.78 -11.10
CA GLU A 98 3.47 16.08 -12.22
C GLU A 98 2.84 14.71 -12.44
N LEU A 99 2.98 14.22 -13.67
CA LEU A 99 2.55 12.90 -14.06
C LEU A 99 3.73 11.94 -13.97
N VAL A 100 3.65 10.97 -13.08
CA VAL A 100 4.65 9.91 -12.90
C VAL A 100 4.09 8.61 -13.46
N HIS A 101 4.79 8.01 -14.42
CA HIS A 101 4.45 6.70 -14.95
C HIS A 101 5.02 5.61 -14.02
N VAL A 102 4.14 4.72 -13.56
CA VAL A 102 4.51 3.54 -12.79
C VAL A 102 4.96 2.46 -13.77
N GLU A 103 6.27 2.26 -13.85
CA GLU A 103 6.87 1.32 -14.77
C GLU A 103 7.28 0.03 -14.07
N ALA A 104 7.09 -1.09 -14.77
CA ALA A 104 7.40 -2.42 -14.26
C ALA A 104 7.85 -3.36 -15.37
N TYR A 105 8.39 -4.51 -15.02
CA TYR A 105 8.67 -5.61 -15.94
C TYR A 105 8.00 -6.89 -15.47
N VAL A 106 7.66 -7.75 -16.42
CA VAL A 106 7.07 -9.06 -16.12
C VAL A 106 8.15 -9.97 -15.54
N VAL A 107 7.89 -10.54 -14.36
CA VAL A 107 8.80 -11.52 -13.72
C VAL A 107 8.32 -12.96 -13.88
N HIS A 108 7.00 -13.14 -13.98
CA HIS A 108 6.40 -14.46 -14.08
C HIS A 108 5.08 -14.43 -14.83
N VAL A 109 4.85 -15.45 -15.66
CA VAL A 109 3.55 -15.75 -16.28
C VAL A 109 3.20 -17.19 -15.95
N ASP A 110 2.05 -17.40 -15.33
CA ASP A 110 1.50 -18.71 -15.02
C ASP A 110 0.09 -18.83 -15.59
N MET A 111 -0.07 -19.59 -16.68
CA MET A 111 -1.36 -19.91 -17.30
C MET A 111 -1.88 -21.30 -16.90
N VAL A 112 -1.32 -21.92 -15.85
CA VAL A 112 -1.66 -23.28 -15.44
C VAL A 112 -2.31 -23.32 -14.07
N LEU A 113 -1.66 -22.76 -13.03
CA LEU A 113 -2.17 -22.87 -11.67
C LEU A 113 -3.07 -21.69 -11.32
N ARG A 114 -2.61 -20.46 -11.58
CA ARG A 114 -3.30 -19.23 -11.15
C ARG A 114 -3.88 -18.41 -12.28
N ASN A 115 -3.42 -18.63 -13.51
CA ASN A 115 -3.78 -17.81 -14.66
C ASN A 115 -3.43 -16.32 -14.46
N GLU A 116 -2.24 -16.07 -13.89
CA GLU A 116 -1.76 -14.76 -13.47
C GLU A 116 -0.44 -14.36 -14.16
N VAL A 117 -0.23 -13.06 -14.24
CA VAL A 117 1.02 -12.42 -14.64
C VAL A 117 1.46 -11.53 -13.49
N SER A 118 2.74 -11.62 -13.15
CA SER A 118 3.35 -10.89 -12.06
C SER A 118 4.31 -9.83 -12.61
N TYR A 119 4.15 -8.61 -12.12
CA TYR A 119 4.93 -7.43 -12.49
C TYR A 119 5.72 -6.93 -11.29
N LYS A 120 7.00 -6.65 -11.50
CA LYS A 120 7.88 -6.01 -10.51
C LYS A 120 8.26 -4.62 -11.00
N LEU A 121 8.19 -3.63 -10.10
CA LEU A 121 8.49 -2.25 -10.42
C LEU A 121 9.95 -2.09 -10.88
N THR A 122 10.18 -1.14 -11.79
CA THR A 122 11.54 -0.72 -12.15
C THR A 122 12.18 0.00 -10.97
N LYS A 123 13.52 -0.01 -10.94
CA LYS A 123 14.28 0.72 -9.92
C LYS A 123 13.93 2.22 -9.97
N ASP A 124 13.84 2.78 -11.17
CA ASP A 124 13.53 4.21 -11.36
C ASP A 124 12.16 4.57 -10.77
N THR A 125 11.14 3.72 -10.99
CA THR A 125 9.81 3.91 -10.37
C THR A 125 9.88 3.82 -8.85
N ILE A 126 10.63 2.85 -8.31
CA ILE A 126 10.80 2.70 -6.86
C ILE A 126 11.48 3.94 -6.27
N ASP A 127 12.57 4.41 -6.89
CA ASP A 127 13.34 5.56 -6.42
C ASP A 127 12.47 6.83 -6.40
N VAL A 128 11.69 7.09 -7.45
CA VAL A 128 10.73 8.22 -7.51
C VAL A 128 9.66 8.12 -6.42
N LEU A 129 9.06 6.94 -6.20
CA LEU A 129 8.04 6.75 -5.17
C LEU A 129 8.61 6.89 -3.75
N VAL A 130 9.85 6.43 -3.53
CA VAL A 130 10.57 6.58 -2.26
C VAL A 130 10.88 8.05 -1.97
N GLU A 131 11.37 8.79 -2.96
CA GLU A 131 11.61 10.23 -2.84
C GLU A 131 10.32 10.99 -2.55
N TYR A 132 9.25 10.74 -3.32
CA TYR A 132 7.93 11.30 -3.08
C TYR A 132 7.43 11.02 -1.66
N HIS A 133 7.55 9.78 -1.20
CA HIS A 133 7.11 9.40 0.15
C HIS A 133 7.87 10.19 1.23
N LYS A 134 9.18 10.39 1.05
CA LYS A 134 10.04 11.08 2.02
C LYS A 134 9.80 12.58 2.06
N GLU A 135 9.83 13.23 0.91
CA GLU A 135 9.89 14.68 0.79
C GLU A 135 8.50 15.32 0.82
N ILE A 136 7.44 14.59 0.46
CA ILE A 136 6.09 15.13 0.36
C ILE A 136 5.18 14.42 1.36
N HIS A 137 4.92 13.12 1.17
CA HIS A 137 3.93 12.41 1.99
C HIS A 137 4.26 12.46 3.50
N CYS A 138 5.50 12.18 3.89
CA CYS A 138 5.95 12.26 5.28
C CYS A 138 5.91 13.70 5.82
N VAL A 139 6.23 14.71 5.00
CA VAL A 139 6.23 16.11 5.41
C VAL A 139 4.81 16.60 5.66
N ASP A 140 3.89 16.34 4.73
CA ASP A 140 2.48 16.69 4.85
C ASP A 140 1.81 15.91 6.00
N ALA A 141 2.10 14.62 6.15
CA ALA A 141 1.60 13.82 7.27
C ALA A 141 2.06 14.36 8.63
N LYS A 142 3.29 14.88 8.73
CA LYS A 142 3.77 15.56 9.94
C LYS A 142 3.06 16.90 10.14
N ALA A 143 2.88 17.70 9.10
CA ALA A 143 2.23 19.01 9.21
C ALA A 143 0.75 18.88 9.61
N ASN A 144 0.06 17.89 9.06
CA ASN A 144 -1.39 17.69 9.23
C ASN A 144 -1.78 16.98 10.54
N THR A 145 -0.82 16.58 11.36
CA THR A 145 -1.07 15.91 12.64
C THR A 145 -0.52 16.74 13.80
N TYR A 146 -1.13 16.63 14.99
CA TYR A 146 -0.63 17.33 16.19
C TYR A 146 0.78 16.85 16.58
N ASN A 147 1.50 17.57 17.43
CA ASN A 147 2.85 17.15 17.86
C ASN A 147 2.79 16.19 19.06
N TRP A 148 3.53 15.09 19.03
CA TRP A 148 3.68 14.16 20.16
C TRP A 148 5.12 13.65 20.28
N THR A 149 5.47 13.16 21.47
CA THR A 149 6.80 12.60 21.74
C THR A 149 7.08 11.41 20.83
N GLY A 150 8.18 11.46 20.08
CA GLY A 150 8.58 10.38 19.16
C GLY A 150 7.95 10.45 17.77
N LYS A 151 7.17 11.49 17.45
CA LYS A 151 6.60 11.70 16.10
C LYS A 151 7.63 11.61 14.98
N GLU A 152 8.80 12.22 15.18
CA GLU A 152 9.90 12.19 14.22
C GLU A 152 10.40 10.76 13.98
N GLN A 153 10.56 9.99 15.05
CA GLN A 153 10.99 8.60 14.98
C GLN A 153 9.93 7.70 14.33
N HIS A 154 8.65 7.91 14.64
CA HIS A 154 7.55 7.20 13.97
C HIS A 154 7.53 7.48 12.47
N CYS A 155 7.74 8.73 12.07
CA CYS A 155 7.75 9.08 10.65
C CYS A 155 8.96 8.49 9.91
N LYS A 156 10.13 8.43 10.56
CA LYS A 156 11.30 7.73 10.00
C LYS A 156 11.01 6.25 9.79
N LYS A 157 10.45 5.59 10.81
CA LYS A 157 10.06 4.18 10.72
C LYS A 157 9.00 3.95 9.63
N LEU A 158 8.01 4.83 9.52
CA LEU A 158 6.98 4.76 8.47
C LEU A 158 7.61 4.77 7.07
N HIS A 159 8.62 5.61 6.86
CA HIS A 159 9.34 5.66 5.60
C HIS A 159 10.24 4.43 5.35
N GLU A 160 10.92 3.93 6.38
CA GLU A 160 11.70 2.69 6.29
C GLU A 160 10.80 1.48 5.95
N ASP A 161 9.64 1.38 6.59
CA ASP A 161 8.64 0.35 6.30
C ASP A 161 8.12 0.49 4.86
N PHE A 162 7.88 1.72 4.39
CA PHE A 162 7.49 1.98 3.00
C PHE A 162 8.56 1.51 2.00
N ILE A 163 9.84 1.82 2.24
CA ILE A 163 10.95 1.37 1.37
C ILE A 163 10.95 -0.16 1.26
N LEU A 164 10.75 -0.86 2.39
CA LEU A 164 10.71 -2.32 2.38
C LEU A 164 9.48 -2.86 1.63
N ASP A 165 8.31 -2.27 1.86
CA ASP A 165 7.05 -2.70 1.25
C ASP A 165 7.05 -2.45 -0.27
N ILE A 166 7.52 -1.28 -0.73
CA ILE A 166 7.56 -0.95 -2.17
C ILE A 166 8.59 -1.78 -2.93
N ASN A 167 9.73 -2.12 -2.31
CA ASN A 167 10.73 -3.00 -2.93
C ASN A 167 10.25 -4.45 -3.03
N LYS A 168 9.37 -4.89 -2.11
CA LYS A 168 8.71 -6.21 -2.14
C LYS A 168 7.47 -6.22 -3.03
N PHE A 169 7.03 -5.07 -3.50
CA PHE A 169 5.77 -4.96 -4.22
C PHE A 169 5.84 -5.71 -5.56
N VAL A 170 4.92 -6.67 -5.70
CA VAL A 170 4.71 -7.41 -6.94
C VAL A 170 3.23 -7.32 -7.27
N PHE A 171 2.90 -6.69 -8.39
CA PHE A 171 1.53 -6.60 -8.85
C PHE A 171 1.18 -7.87 -9.62
N CYS A 172 0.13 -8.58 -9.22
CA CYS A 172 -0.34 -9.78 -9.89
C CYS A 172 -1.74 -9.55 -10.43
N THR A 173 -1.96 -9.88 -11.70
CA THR A 173 -3.26 -9.77 -12.34
C THR A 173 -3.47 -10.91 -13.32
N HIS A 174 -4.70 -11.11 -13.75
CA HIS A 174 -5.06 -12.14 -14.70
C HIS A 174 -4.27 -12.01 -16.03
N VAL A 175 -3.92 -13.14 -16.64
CA VAL A 175 -3.11 -13.23 -17.88
C VAL A 175 -3.67 -12.47 -19.08
N SER A 176 -4.96 -12.16 -19.08
CA SER A 176 -5.57 -11.27 -20.08
C SER A 176 -4.89 -9.89 -20.14
N ALA A 177 -4.15 -9.47 -19.10
CA ALA A 177 -3.32 -8.27 -19.17
C ALA A 177 -2.30 -8.31 -20.32
N LEU A 178 -1.83 -9.50 -20.73
CA LEU A 178 -0.90 -9.66 -21.86
C LEU A 178 -1.51 -9.30 -23.21
N GLU A 179 -2.81 -9.04 -23.32
CA GLU A 179 -3.40 -8.48 -24.54
C GLU A 179 -2.84 -7.09 -24.89
N GLY A 180 -2.44 -6.32 -23.87
CA GLY A 180 -1.77 -5.02 -24.00
C GLY A 180 -0.28 -5.11 -24.34
N LEU A 181 0.26 -6.31 -24.58
CA LEU A 181 1.66 -6.51 -24.98
C LEU A 181 1.90 -5.91 -26.36
N GLU A 182 2.97 -5.14 -26.52
CA GLU A 182 3.36 -4.47 -27.75
C GLU A 182 4.71 -4.98 -28.28
N GLU A 183 5.20 -4.34 -29.34
CA GLU A 183 6.48 -4.66 -29.94
C GLU A 183 7.62 -4.56 -28.92
N LYS A 184 8.65 -5.40 -29.09
CA LYS A 184 9.84 -5.44 -28.19
C LYS A 184 9.53 -5.77 -26.73
N GLY A 185 8.30 -6.18 -26.42
CA GLY A 185 7.87 -6.62 -25.10
C GLY A 185 7.37 -5.51 -24.18
N THR A 186 7.25 -4.27 -24.69
CA THR A 186 6.58 -3.19 -23.96
C THR A 186 5.09 -3.47 -23.82
N GLY A 187 4.38 -2.69 -23.01
CA GLY A 187 2.93 -2.82 -22.95
C GLY A 187 2.30 -1.91 -21.91
N GLU A 188 0.98 -1.91 -21.90
CA GLU A 188 0.17 -1.19 -20.93
C GLU A 188 -0.93 -2.09 -20.35
N LEU A 189 -1.33 -1.80 -19.11
CA LEU A 189 -2.46 -2.49 -18.51
C LEU A 189 -3.78 -1.96 -19.07
N LEU A 190 -4.54 -2.84 -19.71
CA LEU A 190 -5.86 -2.55 -20.26
C LEU A 190 -6.99 -2.78 -19.25
N CYS A 191 -8.21 -2.41 -19.65
CA CYS A 191 -9.46 -2.72 -18.95
C CYS A 191 -9.55 -2.19 -17.50
N GLY A 192 -8.97 -1.02 -17.23
CA GLY A 192 -9.07 -0.38 -15.91
C GLY A 192 -8.19 -0.99 -14.81
N LYS A 193 -7.37 -2.01 -15.15
CA LYS A 193 -6.41 -2.61 -14.21
C LYS A 193 -5.37 -1.61 -13.69
N SER A 194 -5.15 -0.51 -14.41
CA SER A 194 -4.32 0.60 -13.94
C SER A 194 -4.85 1.22 -12.65
N GLU A 195 -6.17 1.25 -12.43
CA GLU A 195 -6.76 1.77 -11.20
C GLU A 195 -6.51 0.85 -10.01
N GLU A 196 -6.50 -0.47 -10.21
CA GLU A 196 -6.10 -1.44 -9.19
C GLU A 196 -4.66 -1.19 -8.74
N VAL A 197 -3.75 -0.92 -9.68
CA VAL A 197 -2.35 -0.59 -9.38
C VAL A 197 -2.25 0.69 -8.56
N LYS A 198 -2.97 1.74 -8.92
CA LYS A 198 -2.98 3.00 -8.14
C LYS A 198 -3.48 2.75 -6.72
N ASN A 199 -4.56 2.00 -6.56
CA ASN A 199 -5.11 1.66 -5.26
C ASN A 199 -4.11 0.87 -4.42
N CYS A 200 -3.45 -0.14 -5.01
CA CYS A 200 -2.41 -0.90 -4.35
C CYS A 200 -1.23 -0.03 -3.89
N ILE A 201 -0.72 0.85 -4.74
CA ILE A 201 0.39 1.76 -4.40
C ILE A 201 -0.04 2.75 -3.32
N SER A 202 -1.23 3.33 -3.43
CA SER A 202 -1.77 4.25 -2.42
C SER A 202 -1.94 3.58 -1.06
N ALA A 203 -2.30 2.30 -1.01
CA ALA A 203 -2.43 1.53 0.23
C ALA A 203 -1.08 1.29 0.92
N LEU A 204 0.05 1.35 0.19
CA LEU A 204 1.39 1.29 0.79
C LEU A 204 1.74 2.61 1.51
N MET A 205 1.16 3.74 1.08
CA MET A 205 1.35 5.05 1.70
C MET A 205 0.50 5.18 2.96
N LYS A 206 0.92 4.50 4.03
CA LYS A 206 0.20 4.44 5.31
C LYS A 206 0.21 5.83 5.99
N PRO A 207 -0.91 6.28 6.57
CA PRO A 207 -0.95 7.57 7.26
C PRO A 207 -0.11 7.54 8.56
N LEU A 208 0.41 8.70 8.94
CA LEU A 208 1.07 8.87 10.23
C LEU A 208 0.01 8.94 11.34
N LEU A 209 -0.14 7.86 12.11
CA LEU A 209 -1.13 7.79 13.19
C LEU A 209 -0.50 8.12 14.56
N PRO A 210 -1.16 8.95 15.37
CA PRO A 210 -0.74 9.15 16.75
C PRO A 210 -0.95 7.87 17.56
N PRO A 211 -0.16 7.66 18.64
CA PRO A 211 -0.45 6.59 19.58
C PRO A 211 -1.85 6.77 20.17
N PRO A 212 -2.61 5.69 20.41
CA PRO A 212 -3.90 5.79 21.05
C PRO A 212 -3.73 6.52 22.39
N LEU A 213 -4.55 7.54 22.61
CA LEU A 213 -4.53 8.26 23.88
C LEU A 213 -4.71 7.25 25.01
N PRO A 214 -3.93 7.35 26.11
CA PRO A 214 -4.17 6.53 27.27
C PRO A 214 -5.62 6.78 27.68
N SER A 215 -6.45 5.72 27.58
CA SER A 215 -7.82 5.78 28.09
C SER A 215 -7.68 6.15 29.55
N VAL A 216 -8.19 7.32 29.93
CA VAL A 216 -8.34 7.66 31.34
C VAL A 216 -9.28 6.59 31.86
N VAL A 217 -8.72 5.57 32.50
CA VAL A 217 -9.48 4.64 33.31
C VAL A 217 -10.10 5.55 34.35
N GLN A 218 -11.36 5.91 34.12
CA GLN A 218 -12.16 6.64 35.07
C GLN A 218 -12.23 5.68 36.26
N VAL A 219 -11.35 5.89 37.25
CA VAL A 219 -11.44 5.22 38.54
C VAL A 219 -12.78 5.69 39.07
N ILE A 220 -13.83 4.91 38.83
CA ILE A 220 -15.13 5.07 39.46
C ILE A 220 -14.82 4.92 40.94
N ARG A 221 -14.68 6.06 41.62
CA ARG A 221 -14.60 6.12 43.07
C ARG A 221 -15.96 5.60 43.52
N GLN A 222 -16.03 4.31 43.89
CA GLN A 222 -17.24 3.73 44.45
C GLN A 222 -17.72 4.64 45.57
N PRO A 223 -18.98 5.12 45.56
CA PRO A 223 -19.52 5.86 46.68
C PRO A 223 -19.47 4.96 47.90
N MET A 224 -18.74 5.37 48.95
CA MET A 224 -18.82 4.74 50.27
C MET A 224 -20.28 4.77 50.71
N LEU A 225 -20.92 3.60 50.73
CA LEU A 225 -22.27 3.43 51.26
C LEU A 225 -22.25 3.82 52.74
N ARG A 226 -22.93 4.93 53.06
CA ARG A 226 -23.24 5.31 54.44
C ARG A 226 -24.09 4.21 55.09
N PRO A 227 -23.74 3.71 56.29
CA PRO A 227 -24.62 2.83 57.03
C PRO A 227 -25.82 3.64 57.52
N SER A 228 -27.01 3.28 57.05
CA SER A 228 -28.27 3.78 57.60
C SER A 228 -28.50 3.04 58.93
N PHE A 229 -28.40 3.77 60.03
CA PHE A 229 -28.79 3.28 61.34
C PHE A 229 -30.30 3.04 61.34
N VAL A 230 -30.69 1.78 61.46
CA VAL A 230 -32.07 1.38 61.74
C VAL A 230 -32.26 1.50 63.25
N ASN A 231 -33.08 2.45 63.68
CA ASN A 231 -33.45 2.59 65.09
C ASN A 231 -34.81 1.91 65.34
N ASN A 232 -34.98 1.51 66.60
CA ASN A 232 -36.18 1.02 67.29
C ASN A 232 -36.19 -0.53 67.38
N THR A 233 -36.08 -1.14 68.56
CA THR A 233 -37.14 -1.04 69.58
C THR A 233 -36.78 -1.71 70.93
N TRP A 234 -36.96 -0.95 72.01
CA TRP A 234 -37.45 -1.29 73.37
C TRP A 234 -36.71 -2.24 74.34
N ARG A 235 -36.54 -1.67 75.57
CA ARG A 235 -36.57 -2.22 76.96
C ARG A 235 -35.28 -1.87 77.72
N GLN A 236 -35.25 -1.44 78.98
CA GLN A 236 -36.24 -1.02 79.98
C GLN A 236 -35.44 -0.41 81.17
N HIS A 237 -36.03 0.56 81.88
CA HIS A 237 -35.80 0.95 83.30
C HIS A 237 -34.45 1.61 83.73
N GLY A 238 -34.57 2.73 84.49
CA GLY A 238 -33.49 3.50 85.16
C GLY A 238 -33.06 2.91 86.51
N PRO A 239 -32.70 3.69 87.57
CA PRO A 239 -32.42 5.14 87.71
C PRO A 239 -31.09 5.45 88.50
N TYR A 240 -30.91 6.70 88.94
CA TYR A 240 -29.86 7.29 89.84
C TYR A 240 -28.53 7.70 89.17
N GLY A 241 -27.98 8.90 89.38
CA GLY A 241 -28.39 10.08 90.15
C GLY A 241 -27.27 11.14 90.13
N SER A 242 -27.66 12.42 90.36
CA SER A 242 -26.89 13.55 90.96
C SER A 242 -25.52 13.94 90.37
N LEU A 243 -25.05 15.20 90.29
CA LEU A 243 -25.36 16.49 90.93
C LEU A 243 -24.43 17.57 90.27
N VAL A 244 -24.79 18.86 90.40
CA VAL A 244 -23.92 20.09 90.36
C VAL A 244 -23.58 20.60 88.93
N ALA A 245 -24.12 21.71 88.37
CA ALA A 245 -24.15 23.15 88.74
C ALA A 245 -22.74 23.78 88.84
N ALA A 246 -22.35 24.97 88.38
CA ALA A 246 -23.02 26.16 87.88
C ALA A 246 -22.00 27.04 87.09
N ASP A 247 -22.54 28.05 86.42
CA ASP A 247 -22.01 29.33 85.90
C ASP A 247 -20.76 29.91 86.62
N SER A 248 -19.96 30.83 86.04
CA SER A 248 -20.22 31.94 85.11
C SER A 248 -19.03 32.23 84.19
#